data_AF-A0AAW4U239-F1
#
_entry.id   AF-A0AAW4U239-F1
#
_cell.length_a   1.000
_cell.length_b   1.000
_cell.length_c   1.000
_cell.angle_alpha   90.00
_cell.angle_beta   90.00
_cell.angle_gamma   90.00
#
_symmetry.space_group_name_H-M   'P 1'
#
loop_
_entity.id
_entity.type
_entity.pdbx_description
1 polymer ?
#
loop_
_entity_poly.entity_id
_entity_poly.type
_entity_poly.pdbx_seq_one_letter_code
_entity_poly.pdbx_strand_id
1 'polypeptide(L)'
;MKEVKPINILKAKNREELRLWLENNYETQKECWVIVKRGKSQNDDTFWYIDAVEEALCFGWIDSTVKKLNNGITIQRLSPRKKALSGRN
;
A
#
# COMPACT_ATOMS: atom_id res chain seq x y z
N MET A 1 -9.52 21.07 1.00
CA MET A 1 -8.77 19.84 1.35
C MET A 1 -9.47 18.68 0.66
N LYS A 2 -8.80 17.92 -0.23
CA LYS A 2 -9.48 16.83 -0.96
C LYS A 2 -9.73 15.67 0.02
N GLU A 3 -10.99 15.35 0.23
CA GLU A 3 -11.38 14.17 1.00
C GLU A 3 -10.99 12.93 0.19
N VAL A 4 -9.84 12.34 0.52
CA VAL A 4 -9.39 11.12 -0.15
C VAL A 4 -10.20 9.96 0.41
N LYS A 5 -11.18 9.51 -0.37
CA LYS A 5 -11.95 8.29 -0.10
C LYS A 5 -11.06 7.09 -0.45
N PRO A 6 -10.67 6.26 0.54
CA PRO A 6 -9.87 5.08 0.27
C PRO A 6 -10.67 4.09 -0.60
N ILE A 7 -10.16 3.78 -1.79
CA ILE A 7 -10.70 2.75 -2.68
C ILE A 7 -9.83 1.51 -2.62
N ASN A 8 -10.39 0.31 -2.85
CA ASN A 8 -9.63 -0.94 -2.77
C ASN A 8 -8.94 -1.15 -1.41
N ILE A 9 -9.71 -1.13 -0.32
CA ILE A 9 -9.15 -1.38 1.02
C ILE A 9 -8.86 -2.87 1.19
N LEU A 10 -7.60 -3.25 1.11
CA LEU A 10 -7.12 -4.61 1.29
C LEU A 10 -6.81 -4.89 2.76
N LYS A 11 -7.45 -5.92 3.32
CA LYS A 11 -7.20 -6.40 4.69
C LYS A 11 -6.13 -7.50 4.69
N ALA A 12 -4.95 -7.20 4.15
CA ALA A 12 -3.86 -8.17 4.07
C ALA A 12 -3.40 -8.58 5.47
N LYS A 13 -3.34 -9.90 5.71
CA LYS A 13 -2.84 -10.46 6.97
C LYS A 13 -1.35 -10.81 6.94
N ASN A 14 -0.78 -10.96 5.75
CA ASN A 14 0.62 -11.30 5.50
C ASN A 14 1.08 -10.72 4.14
N ARG A 15 2.38 -10.86 3.87
CA ARG A 15 3.01 -10.42 2.62
C ARG A 15 2.40 -11.12 1.39
N GLU A 16 2.04 -12.39 1.51
CA GLU A 16 1.51 -13.20 0.40
C GLU A 16 0.14 -12.69 -0.07
N GLU A 17 -0.77 -12.34 0.83
CA GLU A 17 -2.08 -11.78 0.48
C GLU A 17 -1.93 -10.44 -0.25
N LEU A 18 -0.99 -9.59 0.20
CA LEU A 18 -0.68 -8.34 -0.51
C LEU A 18 -0.08 -8.63 -1.89
N ARG A 19 0.88 -9.54 -1.98
CA ARG A 19 1.52 -9.95 -3.24
C ARG A 19 0.50 -10.46 -4.24
N LEU A 20 -0.37 -11.40 -3.85
CA LEU A 20 -1.43 -11.94 -4.71
C LEU A 20 -2.37 -10.84 -5.23
N TRP A 21 -2.74 -9.90 -4.36
CA TRP A 21 -3.57 -8.78 -4.79
C TRP A 21 -2.82 -7.91 -5.80
N LEU A 22 -1.57 -7.55 -5.50
CA LEU A 22 -0.72 -6.77 -6.39
C LEU A 22 -0.55 -7.49 -7.73
N GLU A 23 -0.15 -8.75 -7.79
CA GLU A 23 0.03 -9.53 -9.04
C GLU A 23 -1.20 -9.46 -9.96
N ASN A 24 -2.41 -9.51 -9.39
CA ASN A 24 -3.65 -9.45 -10.17
C ASN A 24 -4.10 -8.01 -10.52
N ASN A 25 -3.64 -7.00 -9.79
CA ASN A 25 -4.19 -5.64 -9.83
C ASN A 25 -3.16 -4.52 -10.09
N TYR A 26 -1.86 -4.81 -10.11
CA TYR A 26 -0.79 -3.80 -10.13
C TYR A 26 -0.78 -2.95 -11.41
N GLU A 27 -1.28 -3.49 -12.53
CA GLU A 27 -1.38 -2.76 -13.81
C GLU A 27 -2.72 -2.06 -13.98
N THR A 28 -3.79 -2.59 -13.40
CA THR A 28 -5.17 -2.12 -13.63
C THR A 28 -5.61 -1.09 -12.60
N GLN A 29 -5.13 -1.19 -11.37
CA GLN A 29 -5.52 -0.31 -10.27
C GLN A 29 -4.57 0.88 -10.13
N LYS A 30 -5.14 2.05 -9.85
CA LYS A 30 -4.37 3.31 -9.68
C LYS A 30 -3.97 3.57 -8.23
N GLU A 31 -4.64 2.92 -7.29
CA GLU A 31 -4.35 2.98 -5.87
C GLU A 31 -4.92 1.76 -5.14
N CYS A 32 -4.26 1.39 -4.04
CA CYS A 32 -4.65 0.33 -3.12
C CYS A 32 -4.44 0.83 -1.70
N TRP A 33 -5.37 0.53 -0.80
CA TRP A 33 -5.27 0.93 0.59
C TRP A 33 -5.12 -0.31 1.45
N VAL A 34 -3.92 -0.58 1.93
CA VAL A 34 -3.68 -1.79 2.71
C VAL A 34 -3.74 -1.48 4.21
N ILE A 35 -4.46 -2.30 4.97
CA ILE A 35 -4.45 -2.22 6.43
C ILE A 35 -3.09 -2.67 6.94
N VAL A 36 -2.42 -1.81 7.69
CA VAL A 36 -1.09 -2.08 8.24
C VAL A 36 -1.06 -1.80 9.73
N LYS A 37 -0.30 -2.60 10.46
CA LYS A 37 0.05 -2.29 11.85
C LYS A 37 1.25 -1.34 11.88
N ARG A 38 1.15 -0.30 12.71
CA ARG A 38 2.26 0.58 13.06
C ARG A 38 2.76 0.25 14.46
N GLY A 39 4.07 0.14 14.61
CA GLY A 39 4.74 -0.27 15.85
C GLY A 39 6.14 -0.80 15.53
N LYS A 40 6.79 -1.42 16.52
CA LYS A 40 8.05 -2.14 16.28
C LYS A 40 7.76 -3.41 15.48
N SER A 41 8.30 -3.50 14.27
CA SER A 41 8.32 -4.73 13.51
C SER A 41 9.01 -5.81 14.34
N GLN A 42 8.23 -6.80 14.77
CA GLN A 42 8.78 -8.03 15.33
C GLN A 42 8.73 -9.13 14.28
N ASN A 43 9.68 -10.05 14.37
CA ASN A 43 9.87 -11.16 13.45
C ASN A 43 8.87 -12.30 13.75
N ASP A 44 7.58 -11.95 13.86
CA ASP A 44 6.47 -12.82 14.27
C ASP A 44 5.48 -13.07 13.12
N ASP A 45 5.94 -13.12 11.87
CA ASP A 45 5.10 -13.27 10.66
C ASP A 45 3.94 -12.26 10.57
N THR A 46 4.03 -11.17 11.33
CA THR A 46 2.98 -10.18 11.43
C THR A 46 3.13 -9.22 10.27
N PHE A 47 2.02 -8.90 9.60
CA PHE A 47 2.03 -7.92 8.53
C PHE A 47 2.18 -6.49 9.07
N TRP A 48 3.38 -5.95 8.92
CA TRP A 48 3.77 -4.60 9.29
C TRP A 48 3.72 -3.66 8.08
N TYR A 49 3.66 -2.36 8.37
CA TYR A 49 3.77 -1.32 7.34
C TYR A 49 5.02 -1.51 6.47
N ILE A 50 6.17 -1.86 7.07
CA ILE A 50 7.41 -2.05 6.32
C ILE A 50 7.28 -3.16 5.28
N ASP A 51 6.64 -4.27 5.64
CA ASP A 51 6.38 -5.40 4.73
C ASP A 51 5.54 -4.96 3.53
N ALA A 52 4.51 -4.15 3.79
CA ALA A 52 3.65 -3.63 2.74
C ALA A 52 4.41 -2.72 1.76
N VAL A 53 5.34 -1.92 2.27
CA VAL A 53 6.20 -1.05 1.46
C VAL A 53 7.19 -1.87 0.64
N GLU A 54 7.85 -2.86 1.25
CA GLU A 54 8.80 -3.75 0.56
C GLU A 54 8.13 -4.46 -0.62
N GLU A 55 6.96 -5.05 -0.39
CA GLU A 55 6.17 -5.71 -1.45
C GLU A 55 5.74 -4.70 -2.52
N ALA A 56 5.23 -3.52 -2.15
CA ALA A 56 4.87 -2.49 -3.12
C ALA A 56 6.06 -2.10 -4.02
N LEU A 57 7.25 -1.93 -3.45
CA LEU A 57 8.46 -1.58 -4.21
C LEU A 57 8.83 -2.66 -5.22
N CYS A 58 8.61 -3.94 -4.92
CA CYS A 58 8.85 -5.05 -5.85
C CYS A 58 7.99 -4.95 -7.12
N PHE A 59 6.77 -4.43 -7.00
CA PHE A 59 5.85 -4.19 -8.13
C PHE A 59 6.00 -2.80 -8.76
N GLY A 60 6.99 -2.01 -8.34
CA GLY A 60 7.17 -0.62 -8.79
C GLY A 60 6.11 0.35 -8.25
N TRP A 61 5.39 -0.05 -7.20
CA TRP A 61 4.49 0.80 -6.44
C TRP A 61 5.25 1.52 -5.32
N ILE A 62 4.67 2.62 -4.82
CA ILE A 62 5.20 3.40 -3.71
C ILE A 62 4.10 3.64 -2.69
N ASP A 63 4.50 3.79 -1.43
CA ASP A 63 3.63 4.29 -0.40
C ASP A 63 3.52 5.81 -0.51
N SER A 64 2.31 6.34 -0.31
CA SER A 64 2.02 7.76 -0.53
C SER A 64 1.44 8.42 0.70
N THR A 65 0.23 8.02 1.09
CA THR A 65 -0.50 8.64 2.19
C THR A 65 -0.91 7.61 3.21
N VAL A 66 -0.60 7.87 4.48
CA VAL A 66 -1.15 7.11 5.59
C VAL A 66 -2.45 7.76 6.05
N LYS A 67 -3.47 6.95 6.35
CA LYS A 67 -4.72 7.42 6.95
C LYS A 67 -5.08 6.52 8.13
N LYS A 68 -5.56 7.14 9.21
CA LYS A 68 -6.16 6.41 10.33
C LYS A 68 -7.67 6.50 10.19
N LEU A 69 -8.33 5.35 10.16
CA LEU A 69 -9.78 5.25 10.16
C LEU A 69 -10.31 5.57 11.56
N ASN A 70 -11.57 6.00 11.64
CA ASN A 70 -12.21 6.39 12.90
C ASN A 70 -12.25 5.25 13.95
N ASN A 71 -12.20 4.00 13.49
CA ASN A 71 -12.13 2.79 14.33
C ASN A 71 -10.71 2.48 14.85
N GLY A 72 -9.75 3.39 14.69
CA GLY A 72 -8.37 3.22 15.13
C GLY A 72 -7.47 2.43 14.19
N ILE A 73 -8.01 1.88 13.09
CA ILE A 73 -7.25 1.11 12.11
C ILE A 73 -6.38 2.05 11.27
N THR A 74 -5.12 1.69 11.06
CA THR A 74 -4.22 2.43 10.17
C THR A 74 -4.21 1.76 8.80
N ILE A 75 -4.39 2.56 7.75
CA ILE A 75 -4.29 2.15 6.36
C ILE A 75 -3.18 2.93 5.66
N GLN A 76 -2.42 2.24 4.84
CA GLN A 76 -1.39 2.81 3.99
C GLN A 76 -1.87 2.80 2.54
N ARG A 77 -1.81 3.96 1.89
CA ARG A 77 -2.05 4.06 0.46
C ARG A 77 -0.79 3.65 -0.29
N LEU A 78 -0.94 2.66 -1.15
CA LEU A 78 0.00 2.24 -2.16
C LEU A 78 -0.52 2.70 -3.53
N SER A 79 0.37 3.18 -4.38
CA SER A 79 0.03 3.55 -5.76
C SER A 79 1.20 3.29 -6.68
N PRO A 80 0.98 2.99 -7.97
CA PRO A 80 2.04 2.86 -8.95
C PRO A 80 2.93 4.10 -8.90
N ARG A 81 4.25 3.92 -8.93
CA ARG A 81 5.17 5.05 -9.06
C ARG A 81 4.83 5.74 -10.37
N LYS A 82 4.37 7.00 -10.32
CA LYS A 82 4.29 7.83 -11.53
C LYS A 82 5.70 7.86 -12.11
N LYS A 83 5.90 7.24 -13.28
CA LYS A 83 7.03 7.61 -14.13
C LYS A 83 6.87 9.09 -14.35
N ALA A 84 7.75 9.90 -13.75
CA ALA A 84 7.92 11.26 -14.21
C ALA A 84 8.22 11.11 -15.70
N LEU A 85 7.27 11.51 -16.54
CA LEU A 85 7.56 11.77 -17.94
C LEU A 85 8.67 12.82 -17.88
N SER A 86 9.92 12.40 -18.00
CA SER A 86 11.01 13.32 -18.29
C SER A 86 10.76 13.77 -19.72
N GLY A 87 9.90 14.80 -19.86
CA GLY A 87 9.90 15.64 -21.02
C GLY A 87 11.26 16.31 -21.07
N ARG A 88 12.24 15.61 -21.66
CA ARG A 88 13.29 16.28 -22.40
C ARG A 88 12.60 16.74 -23.69
N ASN A 89 12.35 18.03 -23.77
CA ASN A 89 12.29 18.75 -25.05
C ASN A 89 12.78 20.17 -24.80
#